data_AF-A0A376KLK2-F1
#
_entry.id   AF-A0A376KLK2-F1
#
_cell.length_a   1.000
_cell.length_b   1.000
_cell.length_c   1.000
_cell.angle_alpha   90.00
_cell.angle_beta   90.00
_cell.angle_gamma   90.00
#
_symmetry.space_group_name_H-M   'P 1'
#
loop_
_entity.id
_entity.type
_entity.pdbx_description
1 polymer ?
#
loop_
_entity_poly.entity_id
_entity_poly.type
_entity_poly.pdbx_seq_one_letter_code
_entity_poly.pdbx_strand_id
1 'polypeptide(L)'
;MTVRSARVSQATDLMKPASSSGQTPAGQSRAPGQDDGTQARRQPVRYSAPLPVLLTRYAAQSLYAPVRTLEAVPGVHPVSHHLPGRITTLYPSAPLTVTPLAAWGAGGRTVVALKLTSTVSRKVVLDPRALQGNFVTATFQHRWLGPAGTPEDTTTLYLVTEGRPDRAFIAEPARRNATAVHKTGGSVRREVSRAD
;
A
#
# COMPACT_ATOMS: atom_id res chain seq x y z
N MET A 1 42.70 -12.39 -45.02
CA MET A 1 41.88 -11.17 -44.94
C MET A 1 42.08 -10.62 -43.53
N THR A 2 42.83 -9.52 -43.42
CA THR A 2 43.36 -8.93 -42.18
C THR A 2 42.54 -7.71 -41.81
N VAL A 3 42.06 -7.59 -40.57
CA VAL A 3 41.66 -6.30 -39.98
C VAL A 3 41.89 -6.38 -38.45
N ARG A 4 43.07 -5.99 -37.97
CA ARG A 4 43.40 -4.69 -37.31
C ARG A 4 42.59 -4.38 -36.05
N SER A 5 43.21 -4.66 -34.91
CA SER A 5 42.85 -4.19 -33.58
C SER A 5 43.61 -2.89 -33.28
N ALA A 6 42.90 -1.85 -32.84
CA ALA A 6 43.48 -0.54 -32.53
C ALA A 6 43.66 -0.37 -31.02
N ARG A 7 44.91 -0.11 -30.61
CA ARG A 7 45.28 0.45 -29.30
C ARG A 7 45.10 1.97 -29.33
N VAL A 8 44.65 2.57 -28.24
CA VAL A 8 45.03 3.96 -27.88
C VAL A 8 45.35 4.04 -26.39
N SER A 9 46.46 4.70 -26.12
CA SER A 9 47.23 4.81 -24.88
C SER A 9 46.73 5.90 -23.92
N GLN A 10 47.20 5.80 -22.68
CA GLN A 10 47.12 6.76 -21.58
C GLN A 10 47.84 8.08 -21.85
N ALA A 11 47.45 9.14 -21.14
CA ALA A 11 48.35 10.22 -20.73
C ALA A 11 47.83 10.89 -19.44
N THR A 12 48.63 10.76 -18.37
CA THR A 12 48.67 11.59 -17.17
C THR A 12 49.33 12.93 -17.47
N ASP A 13 48.90 14.03 -16.83
CA ASP A 13 49.82 15.09 -16.46
C ASP A 13 49.33 15.91 -15.24
N LEU A 14 50.21 16.05 -14.26
CA LEU A 14 50.17 16.94 -13.11
C LEU A 14 50.79 18.28 -13.52
N MET A 15 50.18 19.43 -13.17
CA MET A 15 50.87 20.50 -12.38
C MET A 15 49.95 21.71 -12.08
N LYS A 16 50.04 22.21 -10.84
CA LYS A 16 49.71 23.57 -10.34
C LYS A 16 50.89 24.53 -10.70
N PRO A 17 50.99 25.81 -10.25
CA PRO A 17 50.03 26.81 -9.74
C PRO A 17 50.17 28.21 -10.41
N ALA A 18 49.30 29.18 -10.11
CA ALA A 18 49.69 30.60 -10.02
C ALA A 18 48.56 31.46 -9.42
N SER A 19 48.90 32.17 -8.35
CA SER A 19 48.12 33.24 -7.75
C SER A 19 48.12 34.47 -8.64
N SER A 20 46.98 35.16 -8.78
CA SER A 20 47.00 36.59 -9.09
C SER A 20 45.92 37.32 -8.29
N SER A 21 46.40 38.38 -7.65
CA SER A 21 45.73 39.31 -6.76
C SER A 21 44.73 40.18 -7.52
N GLY A 22 43.64 40.61 -6.86
CA GLY A 22 42.88 41.75 -7.36
C GLY A 22 41.46 41.93 -6.82
N GLN A 23 41.36 42.78 -5.80
CA GLN A 23 40.27 43.74 -5.56
C GLN A 23 38.88 43.23 -5.16
N THR A 24 38.65 43.34 -3.85
CA THR A 24 37.38 43.73 -3.24
C THR A 24 37.00 45.16 -3.65
N PRO A 25 35.71 45.38 -3.98
CA PRO A 25 35.01 46.55 -3.45
C PRO A 25 33.97 46.10 -2.42
N ALA A 26 33.91 46.88 -1.35
CA ALA A 26 33.04 46.70 -0.22
C ALA A 26 31.55 46.82 -0.58
N GLY A 27 30.73 46.06 0.16
CA GLY A 27 29.48 46.57 0.72
C GLY A 27 28.26 46.56 -0.18
N GLN A 28 27.61 45.40 -0.31
CA GLN A 28 26.14 45.34 -0.27
C GLN A 28 25.73 44.19 0.64
N SER A 29 25.35 44.52 1.87
CA SER A 29 24.66 43.62 2.78
C SER A 29 23.37 43.14 2.12
N ARG A 30 23.39 41.94 1.54
CA ARG A 30 22.18 41.31 1.02
C ARG A 30 21.40 40.74 2.20
N ALA A 31 20.29 41.41 2.52
CA ALA A 31 19.36 40.95 3.54
C ALA A 31 18.89 39.51 3.22
N PRO A 32 18.91 38.58 4.19
CA PRO A 32 18.30 37.27 4.00
C PRO A 32 16.79 37.44 4.09
N GLY A 33 16.09 37.36 2.96
CA GLY A 33 14.62 37.47 2.98
C GLY A 33 13.94 37.82 1.67
N GLN A 34 14.50 37.44 0.52
CA GLN A 34 13.81 37.53 -0.78
C GLN A 34 13.89 36.18 -1.48
N ASP A 35 13.31 35.18 -0.82
CA ASP A 35 12.66 34.09 -1.54
C ASP A 35 11.33 34.66 -2.01
N ASP A 36 11.31 35.17 -3.25
CA ASP A 36 10.06 35.46 -3.95
C ASP A 36 9.25 34.17 -3.93
N GLY A 37 8.22 34.17 -3.07
CA GLY A 37 7.34 33.06 -2.74
C GLY A 37 6.46 32.63 -3.91
N THR A 38 7.07 32.34 -5.05
CA THR A 38 6.47 31.63 -6.16
C THR A 38 6.39 30.17 -5.75
N GLN A 39 5.57 29.88 -4.73
CA GLN A 39 5.01 28.56 -4.57
C GLN A 39 4.26 28.27 -5.87
N ALA A 40 4.91 27.56 -6.78
CA ALA A 40 4.35 27.14 -8.05
C ALA A 40 2.98 26.53 -7.75
N ARG A 41 1.92 27.28 -8.07
CA ARG A 41 0.55 26.90 -7.76
C ARG A 41 0.30 25.56 -8.42
N ARG A 42 0.23 24.50 -7.60
CA ARG A 42 0.09 23.13 -8.08
C ARG A 42 -1.18 23.08 -8.93
N GLN A 43 -1.00 22.99 -10.25
CA GLN A 43 -2.10 22.89 -11.19
C GLN A 43 -2.97 21.70 -10.78
N PRO A 44 -4.30 21.88 -10.65
CA PRO A 44 -5.17 20.78 -10.27
C PRO A 44 -5.12 19.70 -11.36
N VAL A 45 -4.77 18.48 -10.97
CA VAL A 45 -4.73 17.32 -11.87
C VAL A 45 -6.13 17.08 -12.42
N ARG A 46 -6.29 17.12 -13.74
CA ARG A 46 -7.54 16.78 -14.42
C ARG A 46 -7.54 15.31 -14.80
N TYR A 47 -8.63 14.62 -14.47
CA TYR A 47 -8.85 13.21 -14.81
C TYR A 47 -9.81 13.10 -15.99
N SER A 48 -9.54 12.17 -16.91
CA SER A 48 -10.39 11.92 -18.09
C SER A 48 -11.71 11.21 -17.77
N ALA A 49 -11.81 10.58 -16.60
CA ALA A 49 -12.99 9.87 -16.10
C ALA A 49 -13.06 9.97 -14.57
N PRO A 50 -14.18 9.56 -13.94
CA PRO A 50 -14.28 9.53 -12.49
C PRO A 50 -13.16 8.71 -11.86
N LEU A 51 -12.51 9.29 -10.85
CA LEU A 51 -11.31 8.71 -10.23
C LEU A 51 -11.50 7.27 -9.73
N PRO A 52 -12.64 6.87 -9.13
CA PRO A 52 -12.87 5.46 -8.76
C PRO A 52 -12.76 4.50 -9.95
N VAL A 53 -13.25 4.89 -11.14
CA VAL A 53 -13.19 4.06 -12.35
C VAL A 53 -11.74 3.91 -12.83
N LEU A 54 -10.99 5.02 -12.85
CA LEU A 54 -9.58 5.01 -13.24
C LEU A 54 -8.74 4.16 -12.29
N LEU A 55 -8.96 4.29 -10.98
CA LEU A 55 -8.24 3.51 -9.97
C LEU A 55 -8.57 2.01 -10.08
N THR A 56 -9.84 1.65 -10.23
CA THR A 56 -10.22 0.23 -10.40
C THR A 56 -9.60 -0.35 -11.67
N ARG A 57 -9.64 0.37 -12.81
CA ARG A 57 -9.01 -0.09 -14.06
C ARG A 57 -7.50 -0.26 -13.88
N TYR A 58 -6.83 0.74 -13.31
CA TYR A 58 -5.39 0.68 -13.06
C TYR A 58 -5.02 -0.49 -12.14
N ALA A 59 -5.77 -0.72 -11.06
CA ALA A 59 -5.54 -1.85 -10.16
C ALA A 59 -5.72 -3.20 -10.86
N ALA A 60 -6.77 -3.36 -11.67
CA ALA A 60 -7.00 -4.58 -12.43
C ALA A 60 -5.88 -4.85 -13.45
N GLN A 61 -5.47 -3.82 -14.21
CA GLN A 61 -4.35 -3.92 -15.13
C GLN A 61 -3.04 -4.22 -14.41
N SER A 62 -2.79 -3.62 -13.24
CA SER A 62 -1.58 -3.86 -12.45
C SER A 62 -1.45 -5.32 -11.97
N LEU A 63 -2.57 -6.00 -11.76
CA LEU A 63 -2.58 -7.40 -11.31
C LEU A 63 -2.54 -8.40 -12.47
N TYR A 64 -3.19 -8.08 -13.59
CA TYR A 64 -3.47 -9.07 -14.64
C TYR A 64 -2.94 -8.72 -16.03
N ALA A 65 -2.48 -7.48 -16.25
CA ALA A 65 -1.96 -7.07 -17.54
C ALA A 65 -0.42 -6.99 -17.52
N PRO A 66 0.24 -7.15 -18.68
CA PRO A 66 1.66 -6.88 -18.80
C PRO A 66 1.99 -5.43 -18.40
N VAL A 67 3.13 -5.24 -17.73
CA VAL A 67 3.58 -3.91 -17.25
C VAL A 67 3.66 -2.87 -18.38
N ARG A 68 3.90 -3.32 -19.62
CA ARG A 68 3.99 -2.46 -20.82
C ARG A 68 2.66 -1.86 -21.26
N THR A 69 1.53 -2.42 -20.83
CA THR A 69 0.18 -1.95 -21.18
C THR A 69 -0.51 -1.19 -20.05
N LEU A 70 0.22 -0.91 -18.97
CA LEU A 70 -0.33 -0.13 -17.86
C LEU A 70 -0.62 1.29 -18.31
N GLU A 71 -1.87 1.70 -18.17
CA GLU A 71 -2.27 3.06 -18.47
C GLU A 71 -1.65 4.03 -17.46
N ALA A 72 -0.98 5.06 -17.97
CA ALA A 72 -0.46 6.13 -17.12
C ALA A 72 -1.61 6.99 -16.61
N VAL A 73 -2.10 6.69 -15.40
CA VAL A 73 -3.09 7.53 -14.72
C VAL A 73 -2.35 8.58 -13.87
N PRO A 74 -2.56 9.89 -14.12
CA PRO A 74 -1.82 10.95 -13.41
C PRO A 74 -1.95 10.86 -11.89
N GLY A 75 -0.81 10.82 -11.20
CA GLY A 75 -0.76 10.84 -9.73
C GLY A 75 -1.11 9.51 -9.05
N VAL A 76 -1.34 8.43 -9.80
CA VAL A 76 -1.45 7.09 -9.21
C VAL A 76 -0.10 6.62 -8.70
N HIS A 77 -0.07 6.13 -7.47
CA HIS A 77 1.12 5.59 -6.82
C HIS A 77 0.75 4.42 -5.90
N PRO A 78 1.65 3.45 -5.67
CA PRO A 78 1.45 2.41 -4.66
C PRO A 78 1.31 3.01 -3.26
N VAL A 79 0.43 2.44 -2.44
CA VAL A 79 0.18 2.88 -1.06
C VAL A 79 0.20 1.66 -0.13
N SER A 80 0.75 1.82 1.08
CA SER A 80 0.63 0.80 2.13
C SER A 80 -0.80 0.77 2.67
N HIS A 81 -1.46 -0.38 2.61
CA HIS A 81 -2.84 -0.51 3.09
C HIS A 81 -2.95 -0.62 4.61
N HIS A 82 -1.89 -0.97 5.33
CA HIS A 82 -1.89 -1.21 6.79
C HIS A 82 -2.95 -2.22 7.32
N LEU A 83 -3.69 -2.87 6.42
CA LEU A 83 -4.63 -3.95 6.73
C LEU A 83 -3.91 -5.23 7.19
N PRO A 84 -4.54 -6.03 8.07
CA PRO A 84 -4.01 -7.33 8.48
C PRO A 84 -3.98 -8.31 7.29
N GLY A 85 -3.10 -9.32 7.35
CA GLY A 85 -2.97 -10.33 6.29
C GLY A 85 -4.23 -11.17 6.03
N ARG A 86 -5.19 -11.17 6.97
CA ARG A 86 -6.53 -11.75 6.80
C ARG A 86 -7.56 -10.82 7.42
N ILE A 87 -8.63 -10.55 6.68
CA ILE A 87 -9.74 -9.70 7.14
C ILE A 87 -10.98 -10.58 7.33
N THR A 88 -11.52 -10.62 8.53
CA THR A 88 -12.72 -11.40 8.88
C THR A 88 -13.97 -10.53 8.96
N THR A 89 -13.79 -9.24 9.20
CA THR A 89 -14.89 -8.29 9.40
C THR A 89 -15.52 -7.79 8.10
N LEU A 90 -14.82 -7.89 6.96
CA LEU A 90 -15.28 -7.32 5.68
C LEU A 90 -16.51 -8.02 5.10
N TYR A 91 -16.57 -9.35 5.14
CA TYR A 91 -17.64 -10.12 4.50
C TYR A 91 -18.11 -11.30 5.36
N PRO A 92 -18.61 -11.04 6.58
CA PRO A 92 -18.89 -12.06 7.58
C PRO A 92 -20.01 -13.04 7.18
N SER A 93 -20.89 -12.63 6.26
CA SER A 93 -22.00 -13.47 5.78
C SER A 93 -21.60 -14.47 4.69
N ALA A 94 -20.39 -14.39 4.15
CA ALA A 94 -19.91 -15.30 3.11
C ALA A 94 -18.81 -16.23 3.64
N PRO A 95 -18.86 -17.55 3.31
CA PRO A 95 -17.86 -18.51 3.75
C PRO A 95 -16.59 -18.42 2.88
N LEU A 96 -15.82 -17.35 3.08
CA LEU A 96 -14.62 -17.05 2.31
C LEU A 96 -13.50 -16.48 3.19
N THR A 97 -12.28 -16.52 2.67
CA THR A 97 -11.13 -15.83 3.23
C THR A 97 -10.82 -14.59 2.41
N VAL A 98 -10.62 -13.46 3.08
CA VAL A 98 -10.21 -12.19 2.47
C VAL A 98 -8.75 -11.90 2.83
N THR A 99 -7.92 -11.67 1.83
CA THR A 99 -6.50 -11.33 1.99
C THR A 99 -6.15 -10.09 1.16
N PRO A 100 -5.59 -9.03 1.76
CA PRO A 100 -5.08 -7.89 1.01
C PRO A 100 -3.95 -8.28 0.05
N LEU A 101 -3.97 -7.72 -1.16
CA LEU A 101 -2.94 -7.93 -2.17
C LEU A 101 -2.08 -6.68 -2.36
N ALA A 102 -2.72 -5.55 -2.65
CA ALA A 102 -2.04 -4.29 -2.95
C ALA A 102 -3.02 -3.12 -2.83
N ALA A 103 -2.49 -1.90 -2.76
CA ALA A 103 -3.29 -0.69 -2.80
C ALA A 103 -2.60 0.43 -3.60
N TRP A 104 -3.40 1.28 -4.21
CA TRP A 104 -2.95 2.43 -4.99
C TRP A 104 -3.78 3.67 -4.68
N GLY A 105 -3.14 4.82 -4.61
CA GLY A 105 -3.77 6.10 -4.29
C GLY A 105 -3.65 7.11 -5.41
N ALA A 106 -4.68 7.94 -5.59
CA ALA A 106 -4.63 9.17 -6.38
C ALA A 106 -5.73 10.12 -5.90
N GLY A 107 -5.48 11.43 -5.99
CA GLY A 107 -6.52 12.46 -5.78
C GLY A 107 -7.34 12.31 -4.50
N GLY A 108 -6.72 11.87 -3.40
CA GLY A 108 -7.40 11.66 -2.12
C GLY A 108 -8.19 10.37 -1.99
N ARG A 109 -8.20 9.50 -3.00
CA ARG A 109 -8.83 8.17 -2.98
C ARG A 109 -7.81 7.05 -3.01
N THR A 110 -8.16 5.93 -2.41
CA THR A 110 -7.33 4.72 -2.43
C THR A 110 -8.15 3.53 -2.89
N VAL A 111 -7.66 2.78 -3.87
CA VAL A 111 -8.18 1.47 -4.23
C VAL A 111 -7.36 0.39 -3.54
N VAL A 112 -8.03 -0.58 -2.93
CA VAL A 112 -7.43 -1.78 -2.33
C VAL A 112 -7.89 -2.99 -3.13
N ALA A 113 -6.95 -3.78 -3.61
CA ALA A 113 -7.22 -5.08 -4.19
C ALA A 113 -7.14 -6.17 -3.12
N LEU A 114 -8.17 -6.99 -3.05
CA LEU A 114 -8.33 -8.07 -2.08
C LEU A 114 -8.54 -9.39 -2.82
N LYS A 115 -7.83 -10.44 -2.41
CA LYS A 115 -8.11 -11.81 -2.82
C LYS A 115 -9.22 -12.38 -1.96
N LEU A 116 -10.24 -12.92 -2.60
CA LEU A 116 -11.33 -13.67 -1.97
C LEU A 116 -11.19 -15.12 -2.39
N THR A 117 -11.10 -16.03 -1.43
CA THR A 117 -10.98 -17.47 -1.67
C THR A 117 -12.10 -18.21 -0.92
N SER A 118 -12.86 -19.04 -1.62
CA SER A 118 -13.95 -19.85 -1.07
C SER A 118 -13.41 -20.85 -0.05
N THR A 119 -14.13 -21.05 1.06
CA THR A 119 -13.79 -22.08 2.06
C THR A 119 -14.77 -23.25 2.05
N VAL A 120 -15.66 -23.32 1.06
CA VAL A 120 -16.73 -24.32 0.98
C VAL A 120 -16.76 -24.98 -0.40
N SER A 121 -17.11 -26.26 -0.44
CA SER A 121 -17.22 -27.05 -1.68
C SER A 121 -18.54 -26.79 -2.43
N ARG A 122 -18.98 -25.53 -2.52
CA ARG A 122 -20.14 -25.10 -3.30
C ARG A 122 -19.90 -23.74 -3.94
N LYS A 123 -20.68 -23.41 -4.98
CA LYS A 123 -20.67 -22.08 -5.59
C LYS A 123 -21.14 -21.03 -4.58
N VAL A 124 -20.44 -19.90 -4.51
CA VAL A 124 -20.80 -18.73 -3.70
C VAL A 124 -21.05 -17.55 -4.63
N VAL A 125 -22.21 -16.90 -4.51
CA VAL A 125 -22.52 -15.66 -5.23
C VAL A 125 -22.14 -14.48 -4.35
N LEU A 126 -21.42 -13.52 -4.90
CA LEU A 126 -20.92 -12.36 -4.18
C LEU A 126 -21.83 -11.16 -4.42
N ASP A 127 -22.28 -10.54 -3.34
CA ASP A 127 -23.08 -9.31 -3.35
C ASP A 127 -22.26 -8.18 -2.72
N PRO A 128 -21.98 -7.08 -3.47
CA PRO A 128 -21.21 -5.97 -2.93
C PRO A 128 -21.93 -5.27 -1.76
N ARG A 129 -23.25 -5.41 -1.63
CA ARG A 129 -24.05 -4.80 -0.55
C ARG A 129 -23.86 -5.48 0.80
N ALA A 130 -23.38 -6.72 0.81
CA ALA A 130 -23.11 -7.45 2.04
C ALA A 130 -21.74 -7.10 2.67
N LEU A 131 -20.90 -6.36 1.95
CA LEU A 131 -19.60 -5.91 2.42
C LEU A 131 -19.74 -4.88 3.55
N GLN A 132 -18.89 -5.00 4.56
CA GLN A 132 -18.90 -4.16 5.75
C GLN A 132 -17.72 -3.18 5.75
N GLY A 133 -18.02 -1.89 5.86
CA GLY A 133 -17.02 -0.82 5.87
C GLY A 133 -17.52 0.43 5.16
N ASN A 134 -16.65 1.43 5.05
CA ASN A 134 -16.96 2.69 4.39
C ASN A 134 -16.27 2.76 3.02
N PHE A 135 -16.95 2.27 1.99
CA PHE A 135 -16.42 2.18 0.63
C PHE A 135 -17.20 3.09 -0.32
N VAL A 136 -16.47 3.78 -1.20
CA VAL A 136 -17.02 4.59 -2.30
C VAL A 136 -17.54 3.68 -3.41
N THR A 137 -16.78 2.65 -3.76
CA THR A 137 -17.18 1.62 -4.72
C THR A 137 -16.65 0.25 -4.32
N ALA A 138 -17.34 -0.79 -4.77
CA ALA A 138 -16.93 -2.19 -4.64
C ALA A 138 -17.16 -2.92 -5.96
N THR A 139 -16.09 -3.46 -6.54
CA THR A 139 -16.13 -4.16 -7.84
C THR A 139 -15.46 -5.51 -7.70
N PHE A 140 -16.20 -6.57 -8.02
CA PHE A 140 -15.63 -7.92 -8.15
C PHE A 140 -15.14 -8.16 -9.57
N GLN A 141 -13.99 -8.82 -9.72
CA GLN A 141 -13.51 -9.36 -10.99
C GLN A 141 -14.52 -10.38 -11.53
N HIS A 142 -14.94 -11.32 -10.67
CA HIS A 142 -16.04 -12.25 -10.91
C HIS A 142 -17.03 -12.19 -9.74
N ARG A 143 -18.33 -12.09 -10.05
CA ARG A 143 -19.43 -12.03 -9.05
C ARG A 143 -19.75 -13.36 -8.37
N TRP A 144 -18.90 -14.37 -8.54
CA TRP A 144 -19.07 -15.70 -7.96
C TRP A 144 -17.72 -16.36 -7.73
N LEU A 145 -17.72 -17.33 -6.83
CA LEU A 145 -16.61 -18.24 -6.55
C LEU A 145 -17.08 -19.69 -6.74
N GLY A 146 -16.21 -20.52 -7.30
CA GLY A 146 -16.39 -21.96 -7.39
C GLY A 146 -16.21 -22.67 -6.04
N PRO A 147 -16.41 -23.99 -6.01
CA PRO A 147 -16.08 -24.84 -4.86
C PRO A 147 -14.61 -24.69 -4.44
N ALA A 148 -14.34 -24.72 -3.15
CA ALA A 148 -12.97 -24.69 -2.62
C ALA A 148 -12.09 -25.78 -3.26
N GLY A 149 -10.88 -25.39 -3.68
CA GLY A 149 -9.92 -26.27 -4.35
C GLY A 149 -10.07 -26.32 -5.88
N THR A 150 -11.06 -25.62 -6.46
CA THR A 150 -11.18 -25.44 -7.92
C THR A 150 -10.40 -24.22 -8.40
N PRO A 151 -9.99 -24.15 -9.69
CA PRO A 151 -9.37 -22.94 -10.24
C PRO A 151 -10.25 -21.68 -10.10
N GLU A 152 -11.57 -21.85 -10.00
CA GLU A 152 -12.55 -20.78 -9.85
C GLU A 152 -12.85 -20.43 -8.38
N ASP A 153 -12.18 -21.06 -7.41
CA ASP A 153 -12.39 -20.82 -5.98
C ASP A 153 -11.92 -19.44 -5.49
N THR A 154 -11.24 -18.70 -6.37
CA THR A 154 -10.59 -17.43 -6.06
C THR A 154 -11.00 -16.32 -7.03
N THR A 155 -11.24 -15.12 -6.50
CA THR A 155 -11.51 -13.90 -7.28
C THR A 155 -10.88 -12.68 -6.60
N THR A 156 -10.84 -11.56 -7.30
CA THR A 156 -10.37 -10.29 -6.75
C THR A 156 -11.52 -9.31 -6.56
N LEU A 157 -11.51 -8.62 -5.43
CA LEU A 157 -12.38 -7.50 -5.09
C LEU A 157 -11.55 -6.22 -5.05
N TYR A 158 -12.02 -5.19 -5.73
CA TYR A 158 -11.47 -3.84 -5.71
C TYR A 158 -12.38 -2.93 -4.88
N LEU A 159 -11.87 -2.39 -3.78
CA LEU A 159 -12.57 -1.45 -2.91
C LEU A 159 -11.96 -0.08 -3.02
N VAL A 160 -12.75 0.92 -3.39
CA VAL A 160 -12.31 2.32 -3.36
C VAL A 160 -12.76 2.96 -2.06
N THR A 161 -11.85 3.66 -1.42
CA THR A 161 -12.03 4.36 -0.15
C THR A 161 -11.70 5.84 -0.32
N GLU A 162 -12.35 6.69 0.47
CA GLU A 162 -11.88 8.07 0.65
C GLU A 162 -10.70 8.06 1.64
N GLY A 163 -9.59 8.68 1.25
CA GLY A 163 -8.39 8.78 2.08
C GLY A 163 -7.68 7.44 2.29
N ARG A 164 -7.39 7.12 3.55
CA ARG A 164 -6.59 5.95 3.93
C ARG A 164 -7.46 4.72 4.14
N PRO A 165 -7.03 3.54 3.65
CA PRO A 165 -7.84 2.33 3.73
C PRO A 165 -8.02 1.83 5.17
N ASP A 166 -7.05 1.98 6.08
CA ASP A 166 -7.17 1.51 7.47
C ASP A 166 -8.37 2.10 8.24
N ARG A 167 -8.87 3.27 7.81
CA ARG A 167 -10.05 3.91 8.40
C ARG A 167 -11.38 3.44 7.81
N ALA A 168 -11.35 2.85 6.62
CA ALA A 168 -12.54 2.39 5.91
C ALA A 168 -12.93 0.96 6.29
N PHE A 169 -11.96 0.14 6.68
CA PHE A 169 -12.18 -1.23 7.11
C PHE A 169 -12.48 -1.28 8.61
N ILE A 170 -13.35 -2.21 9.01
CA ILE A 170 -13.64 -2.45 10.42
C ILE A 170 -12.47 -3.20 11.06
N ALA A 171 -12.01 -2.71 12.21
CA ALA A 171 -10.90 -3.33 12.95
C ALA A 171 -11.21 -4.80 13.32
N GLU A 172 -10.20 -5.67 13.16
CA GLU A 172 -10.33 -7.07 13.55
C GLU A 172 -10.52 -7.20 15.07
N PRO A 173 -11.34 -8.17 15.52
CA PRO A 173 -11.47 -8.44 16.94
C PRO A 173 -10.11 -8.85 17.51
N ALA A 174 -9.72 -8.22 18.62
CA ALA A 174 -8.47 -8.54 19.30
C ALA A 174 -8.45 -10.03 19.68
N ARG A 175 -7.49 -10.80 19.15
CA ARG A 175 -7.28 -12.18 19.58
C ARG A 175 -6.76 -12.13 21.01
N ARG A 176 -7.62 -12.40 21.99
CA ARG A 176 -7.16 -12.71 23.35
C ARG A 176 -6.40 -14.02 23.26
N ASN A 177 -5.07 -13.96 23.30
CA ASN A 177 -4.24 -15.15 23.43
C ASN A 177 -4.59 -15.82 24.77
N ALA A 178 -5.20 -17.00 24.71
CA ALA A 178 -5.63 -17.78 25.86
C ALA A 178 -4.43 -18.48 26.55
N THR A 179 -3.42 -17.71 26.96
CA THR A 179 -2.23 -18.25 27.63
C THR A 179 -1.92 -17.59 28.99
N ALA A 180 -2.92 -16.94 29.60
CA ALA A 180 -2.80 -16.37 30.94
C ALA A 180 -3.96 -16.80 31.86
N VAL A 181 -4.24 -18.10 31.92
CA VAL A 181 -5.09 -18.67 32.98
C VAL A 181 -4.44 -19.97 33.45
N HIS A 182 -3.32 -19.88 34.17
CA HIS A 182 -2.84 -20.90 35.11
C HIS A 182 -1.65 -20.36 35.92
N LYS A 183 -1.86 -19.31 36.73
CA LYS A 183 -1.00 -19.04 37.89
C LYS A 183 -1.67 -18.14 38.92
N THR A 184 -2.74 -18.61 39.56
CA THR A 184 -3.16 -18.06 40.86
C THR A 184 -3.91 -19.14 41.61
N GLY A 185 -3.36 -19.60 42.73
CA GLY A 185 -4.06 -20.47 43.68
C GLY A 185 -3.15 -21.53 44.29
N GLY A 186 -2.30 -21.14 45.24
CA GLY A 186 -1.48 -22.09 45.99
C GLY A 186 -0.46 -21.47 46.93
N SER A 187 -0.83 -20.46 47.71
CA SER A 187 -0.06 -20.09 48.90
C SER A 187 -0.86 -20.54 50.12
N VAL A 188 -0.64 -21.78 50.54
CA VAL A 188 -1.20 -22.31 51.79
C VAL A 188 -0.38 -21.71 52.93
N ARG A 189 -1.00 -20.76 53.63
CA ARG A 189 -0.59 -20.19 54.91
C ARG A 189 -0.45 -21.33 55.93
N ARG A 190 0.79 -21.72 56.26
CA ARG A 190 1.06 -22.56 57.43
C ARG A 190 1.10 -21.67 58.67
N GLU A 191 0.00 -21.70 59.43
CA GLU A 191 -0.08 -21.28 60.83
C GLU A 191 -0.79 -22.40 61.58
N VAL A 192 -0.05 -23.16 62.39
CA VAL A 192 -0.53 -23.89 63.59
C VAL A 192 0.69 -24.00 64.51
N SER A 193 0.84 -23.07 65.44
CA SER A 193 0.36 -23.09 66.84
C SER A 193 1.25 -23.92 67.76
N ARG A 194 1.78 -23.24 68.78
CA ARG A 194 2.64 -23.72 69.86
C ARG A 194 1.82 -23.63 71.15
N ALA A 195 1.60 -24.77 71.81
CA ALA A 195 1.15 -24.99 73.21
C ALA A 195 0.70 -26.47 73.24
N ASP A 196 1.07 -27.35 74.16
CA ASP A 196 1.61 -27.27 75.53
C ASP A 196 2.55 -28.48 75.71
#